data_AF-A0A2E5D228-F1
#
_entry.id   AF-A0A2E5D228-F1
#
_cell.length_a   1.000
_cell.length_b   1.000
_cell.length_c   1.000
_cell.angle_alpha   90.00
_cell.angle_beta   90.00
_cell.angle_gamma   90.00
#
_symmetry.space_group_name_H-M   'P 1'
#
loop_
_entity.id
_entity.type
_entity.pdbx_description
1 polymer ?
#
loop_
_entity_poly.entity_id
_entity_poly.type
_entity_poly.pdbx_seq_one_letter_code
_entity_poly.pdbx_strand_id
1 'polypeptide(L)'
;MISINDLSDEQKAAIAQWAEEGADLSDIQKRLKGELELNVTYMDTRLLVLDLNIEIKVEASEKAESSGKNQEAEEHEEGVLNGSSEGVPENSLPDDLSAAAVEFTADEITRPGAMASGSVTFSDGVKAVWLIDEYGRPGIDPETPGYQPSESDLIEFEKYLRALLQG
;
A
#
# COMPACT_ATOMS: atom_id res chain seq x y z
N MET A 1 18.40 -8.62 14.30
CA MET A 1 17.56 -9.74 13.87
C MET A 1 17.38 -10.59 15.10
N ILE A 2 16.17 -10.62 15.64
CA ILE A 2 15.85 -11.32 16.89
C ILE A 2 15.28 -12.67 16.50
N SER A 3 15.89 -13.74 16.99
CA SER A 3 15.42 -15.11 16.75
C SER A 3 14.88 -15.73 18.03
N ILE A 4 14.24 -16.90 17.92
CA ILE A 4 13.71 -17.64 19.07
C ILE A 4 14.76 -17.91 20.15
N ASN A 5 16.03 -18.01 19.74
CA ASN A 5 17.16 -18.32 20.61
C ASN A 5 17.64 -17.11 21.43
N ASP A 6 17.25 -15.90 21.03
CA ASP A 6 17.56 -14.65 21.74
C ASP A 6 16.50 -14.32 22.81
N LEU A 7 15.40 -15.08 22.86
CA LEU A 7 14.30 -14.91 23.80
C LEU A 7 14.45 -15.81 25.03
N SER A 8 14.03 -15.29 26.19
CA SER A 8 13.88 -16.09 27.40
C SER A 8 12.66 -17.02 27.31
N ASP A 9 12.62 -18.07 28.13
CA ASP A 9 11.48 -18.99 28.16
C ASP A 9 10.17 -18.30 28.59
N GLU A 10 10.27 -17.25 29.41
CA GLU A 10 9.13 -16.38 29.78
C GLU A 10 8.58 -15.63 28.56
N GLN A 11 9.46 -15.10 27.71
CA GLN A 11 9.05 -14.37 26.50
C GLN A 11 8.43 -15.29 25.46
N LYS A 12 8.98 -16.51 25.29
CA LYS A 12 8.41 -17.54 24.42
C LYS A 12 7.01 -17.94 24.87
N ALA A 13 6.83 -18.16 26.18
CA ALA A 13 5.53 -18.48 26.76
C ALA A 13 4.52 -17.34 26.57
N ALA A 14 4.94 -16.08 26.73
CA ALA A 14 4.08 -14.92 26.49
C ALA A 14 3.61 -14.84 25.02
N ILE A 15 4.51 -15.03 24.05
CA ILE A 15 4.15 -15.03 22.62
C ILE A 15 3.16 -16.15 22.30
N ALA A 16 3.40 -17.36 22.83
CA ALA A 16 2.48 -18.49 22.65
C ALA A 16 1.10 -18.19 23.24
N GLN A 17 1.05 -17.66 24.46
CA GLN A 17 -0.19 -17.27 25.11
C GLN A 17 -0.96 -16.24 24.29
N TRP A 18 -0.30 -15.18 23.81
CA TRP A 18 -0.97 -14.14 23.02
C TRP A 18 -1.55 -14.69 21.72
N ALA A 19 -0.86 -15.64 21.09
CA ALA A 19 -1.39 -16.28 19.91
C ALA A 19 -2.55 -17.26 20.21
N GLU A 20 -2.54 -17.94 21.36
CA GLU A 20 -3.69 -18.71 21.84
C GLU A 20 -4.91 -17.80 22.15
N GLU A 21 -4.67 -16.58 22.60
CA GLU A 21 -5.70 -15.53 22.74
C GLU A 21 -6.21 -15.02 21.38
N GLY A 22 -5.60 -15.43 20.28
CA GLY A 22 -5.97 -15.04 18.91
C GLY A 22 -5.31 -13.75 18.44
N ALA A 23 -4.23 -13.30 19.08
CA ALA A 23 -3.47 -12.13 18.63
C ALA A 23 -2.83 -12.38 17.26
N ASP A 24 -2.90 -11.39 16.38
CA ASP A 24 -2.23 -11.43 15.08
C ASP A 24 -0.74 -11.02 15.18
N LEU A 25 -0.02 -11.12 14.06
CA LEU A 25 1.40 -10.78 13.97
C LEU A 25 1.72 -9.34 14.43
N SER A 26 0.87 -8.37 14.07
CA SER A 26 1.05 -6.96 14.43
C SER A 26 0.81 -6.74 15.92
N ASP A 27 -0.20 -7.39 16.48
CA ASP A 27 -0.47 -7.36 17.92
C ASP A 27 0.71 -7.94 18.72
N ILE A 28 1.23 -9.09 18.30
CA ILE A 28 2.40 -9.71 18.93
C ILE A 28 3.62 -8.79 18.81
N GLN A 29 3.84 -8.17 17.66
CA GLN A 29 4.95 -7.22 17.46
C GLN A 29 4.83 -6.00 18.38
N LYS A 30 3.64 -5.42 18.51
CA LYS A 30 3.38 -4.28 19.42
C LYS A 30 3.60 -4.67 20.87
N ARG A 31 3.11 -5.84 21.30
CA ARG A 31 3.31 -6.36 22.66
C ARG A 31 4.79 -6.66 22.95
N LEU A 32 5.53 -7.23 22.01
CA LEU A 32 6.97 -7.44 22.15
C LEU A 32 7.73 -6.13 22.36
N LYS A 33 7.35 -5.08 21.63
CA LYS A 33 7.96 -3.75 21.78
C LYS A 33 7.53 -3.03 23.06
N GLY A 34 6.27 -3.17 23.48
CA GLY A 34 5.69 -2.45 24.61
C GLY A 34 5.94 -3.11 25.97
N GLU A 35 5.70 -4.42 26.08
CA GLU A 35 5.80 -5.17 27.33
C GLU A 35 7.22 -5.67 27.57
N LEU A 36 7.90 -6.11 26.50
CA LEU A 36 9.22 -6.74 26.58
C LEU A 36 10.35 -5.80 26.15
N GLU A 37 10.03 -4.57 25.73
CA GLU A 37 10.97 -3.56 25.21
C GLU A 37 11.87 -4.09 24.07
N LEU A 38 11.43 -5.15 23.39
CA LEU A 38 12.18 -5.79 22.32
C LEU A 38 11.86 -5.13 20.99
N ASN A 39 12.88 -4.58 20.34
CA ASN A 39 12.74 -4.01 19.00
C ASN A 39 12.76 -5.13 17.94
N VAL A 40 11.61 -5.77 17.77
CA VAL A 40 11.38 -6.81 16.76
C VAL A 40 10.83 -6.21 15.48
N THR A 41 11.39 -6.65 14.34
CA THR A 41 10.83 -6.35 13.02
C THR A 41 9.69 -7.31 12.70
N TYR A 42 8.84 -6.95 11.73
CA TYR A 42 7.78 -7.83 11.26
C TYR A 42 8.31 -9.19 10.77
N MET A 43 9.50 -9.20 10.17
CA MET A 43 10.17 -10.42 9.73
C MET A 43 10.62 -11.28 10.91
N ASP A 44 11.14 -10.65 11.98
CA ASP A 44 11.48 -11.36 13.21
C ASP A 44 10.21 -11.98 13.83
N THR A 45 9.10 -11.23 13.92
CA THR A 45 7.84 -11.75 14.48
C THR A 45 7.28 -12.92 13.65
N ARG A 46 7.36 -12.84 12.32
CA ARG A 46 6.99 -13.95 11.42
C ARG A 46 7.82 -15.20 11.69
N LEU A 47 9.15 -15.05 11.84
CA LEU A 47 10.04 -16.16 12.16
C LEU A 47 9.73 -16.76 13.54
N LEU A 48 9.50 -15.93 14.56
CA LEU A 48 9.16 -16.38 15.92
C LEU A 48 7.89 -17.22 15.95
N VAL A 49 6.86 -16.81 15.21
CA VAL A 49 5.59 -17.55 15.09
C VAL A 49 5.80 -18.92 14.42
N LEU A 50 6.64 -18.97 13.38
CA LEU A 50 6.99 -20.20 12.69
C LEU A 50 7.84 -21.14 13.59
N ASP A 51 8.83 -20.59 14.29
CA ASP A 51 9.72 -21.34 15.17
C ASP A 51 8.98 -21.93 16.38
N LEU A 52 7.99 -21.22 16.91
CA LEU A 52 7.10 -21.70 17.97
C LEU A 52 5.98 -22.60 17.45
N ASN A 53 5.90 -22.81 16.14
CA ASN A 53 4.86 -23.58 15.45
C ASN A 53 3.43 -23.13 15.87
N ILE A 54 3.26 -21.82 16.01
CA ILE A 54 2.02 -21.19 16.44
C ILE A 54 1.14 -20.95 15.22
N GLU A 55 -0.11 -21.41 15.30
CA GLU A 55 -1.10 -21.24 14.24
C GLU A 55 -1.89 -19.94 14.46
N ILE A 56 -1.35 -18.83 13.96
CA ILE A 56 -2.07 -17.54 14.00
C ILE A 56 -3.09 -17.50 12.86
N LYS A 57 -4.34 -17.19 13.19
CA LYS A 57 -5.34 -16.83 12.18
C LYS A 57 -4.93 -15.52 11.55
N VAL A 58 -4.33 -15.59 10.37
CA VAL A 58 -4.06 -14.44 9.52
C VAL A 58 -5.38 -13.98 8.89
N GLU A 59 -6.25 -13.37 9.69
CA GLU A 59 -7.22 -12.42 9.14
C GLU A 59 -6.46 -11.12 8.95
N ALA A 60 -6.26 -10.74 7.69
CA ALA A 60 -5.70 -9.46 7.31
C ALA A 60 -6.66 -8.35 7.80
N SER A 61 -6.53 -7.96 9.07
CA SER A 61 -7.23 -6.82 9.64
C SER A 61 -6.56 -5.55 9.12
N GLU A 62 -7.00 -5.11 7.95
CA GLU A 62 -6.99 -3.70 7.63
C GLU A 62 -7.81 -2.99 8.72
N LYS A 63 -7.13 -2.28 9.64
CA LYS A 63 -7.41 -0.86 9.97
C LYS A 63 -6.71 -0.36 11.24
N ALA A 64 -6.08 0.80 11.04
CA ALA A 64 -5.80 1.88 11.99
C ALA A 64 -4.63 1.75 12.96
N GLU A 65 -3.52 2.42 12.59
CA GLU A 65 -2.95 3.49 13.44
C GLU A 65 -2.54 4.69 12.56
N SER A 66 -3.54 5.48 12.15
CA SER A 66 -3.35 6.90 11.88
C SER A 66 -4.17 7.67 12.93
N SER A 67 -3.47 8.23 13.92
CA SER A 67 -3.87 9.24 14.91
C SER A 67 -3.33 8.78 16.28
N GLY A 68 -2.46 9.48 16.98
CA GLY A 68 -1.96 10.84 16.84
C GLY A 68 -1.44 11.26 18.21
N LYS A 69 -0.23 11.81 18.27
CA LYS A 69 0.16 12.72 19.36
C LYS A 69 0.72 13.98 18.71
N ASN A 70 -0.09 15.02 18.83
CA ASN A 70 0.08 16.38 18.35
C ASN A 70 0.76 17.26 19.44
N GLN A 71 1.18 18.45 19.01
CA GLN A 71 1.67 19.67 19.71
C GLN A 71 3.20 19.81 19.67
N GLU A 72 3.76 20.83 19.02
CA GLU A 72 3.54 22.29 19.17
C GLU A 72 3.78 23.02 17.81
N ALA A 73 2.79 23.74 17.22
CA ALA A 73 2.58 25.22 17.24
C ALA A 73 3.64 26.00 16.42
N GLU A 74 3.41 26.95 15.51
CA GLU A 74 2.34 27.79 14.92
C GLU A 74 2.85 28.13 13.48
N GLU A 75 2.15 28.67 12.47
CA GLU A 75 1.17 29.77 12.32
C GLU A 75 0.40 29.47 11.00
N HIS A 76 -0.95 29.44 10.94
CA HIS A 76 -1.84 30.58 10.59
C HIS A 76 -1.30 31.39 9.38
N GLU A 77 -1.99 31.50 8.23
CA GLU A 77 -3.29 32.15 8.08
C GLU A 77 -3.88 31.99 6.65
N GLU A 78 -5.22 31.98 6.60
CA GLU A 78 -6.15 32.43 5.54
C GLU A 78 -6.12 31.78 4.14
N GLY A 79 -7.22 31.34 3.53
CA GLY A 79 -8.64 31.45 3.88
C GLY A 79 -9.52 31.13 2.66
N VAL A 80 -10.84 31.07 2.91
CA VAL A 80 -11.96 31.07 1.96
C VAL A 80 -12.20 29.72 1.24
N LEU A 81 -13.08 28.84 1.75
CA LEU A 81 -14.56 28.85 1.70
C LEU A 81 -15.16 28.72 0.30
N ASN A 82 -16.21 27.89 0.23
CA ASN A 82 -17.25 27.77 -0.81
C ASN A 82 -16.89 26.77 -1.93
N GLY A 83 -17.62 25.69 -2.19
CA GLY A 83 -19.02 25.37 -1.93
C GLY A 83 -19.66 24.94 -3.25
N SER A 84 -20.40 23.82 -3.24
CA SER A 84 -21.20 23.27 -4.37
C SER A 84 -20.37 22.61 -5.48
N SER A 85 -20.80 21.62 -6.23
CA SER A 85 -21.93 20.67 -6.27
C SER A 85 -21.65 19.85 -7.54
N GLU A 86 -22.14 18.60 -7.59
CA GLU A 86 -22.40 17.78 -8.80
C GLU A 86 -21.80 18.25 -10.14
N GLY A 87 -20.88 17.45 -10.68
CA GLY A 87 -20.42 17.58 -12.05
C GLY A 87 -20.03 16.21 -12.58
N VAL A 88 -21.01 15.50 -13.15
CA VAL A 88 -20.78 14.32 -13.98
C VAL A 88 -19.83 14.68 -15.12
N PRO A 89 -18.89 13.80 -15.51
CA PRO A 89 -18.42 13.81 -16.88
C PRO A 89 -19.03 12.58 -17.57
N GLU A 90 -20.12 12.83 -18.29
CA GLU A 90 -20.52 12.01 -19.42
C GLU A 90 -19.67 12.41 -20.63
N ASN A 91 -19.17 11.40 -21.33
CA ASN A 91 -18.71 11.41 -22.71
C ASN A 91 -17.31 11.95 -23.01
N SER A 92 -16.38 11.01 -23.25
CA SER A 92 -15.58 10.97 -24.49
C SER A 92 -14.94 9.59 -24.66
N LEU A 93 -15.66 8.67 -25.28
CA LEU A 93 -15.05 7.68 -26.19
C LEU A 93 -15.16 8.28 -27.61
N PRO A 94 -14.13 8.13 -28.45
CA PRO A 94 -14.18 6.95 -29.32
C PRO A 94 -12.83 6.22 -29.48
N ASP A 95 -12.90 4.90 -29.38
CA ASP A 95 -12.40 3.90 -30.33
C ASP A 95 -11.00 4.12 -30.94
N ASP A 96 -10.00 3.44 -30.39
CA ASP A 96 -8.96 2.80 -31.20
C ASP A 96 -8.87 1.33 -30.74
N LEU A 97 -9.53 0.47 -31.51
CA LEU A 97 -9.42 -0.98 -31.41
C LEU A 97 -7.97 -1.41 -31.69
N SER A 98 -7.15 -1.44 -30.65
CA SER A 98 -5.97 -2.28 -30.61
C SER A 98 -6.19 -3.34 -29.54
N ALA A 99 -6.20 -4.59 -30.00
CA ALA A 99 -6.31 -5.80 -29.19
C ALA A 99 -5.07 -5.99 -28.30
N ALA A 100 -4.91 -5.11 -27.33
CA ALA A 100 -4.11 -5.30 -26.12
C ALA A 100 -5.14 -5.23 -25.00
N ALA A 101 -5.17 -6.23 -24.13
CA ALA A 101 -6.24 -6.34 -23.16
C ALA A 101 -6.23 -5.20 -22.11
N VAL A 102 -5.25 -4.30 -22.15
CA VAL A 102 -5.04 -3.20 -21.20
C VAL A 102 -5.35 -1.83 -21.83
N GLU A 103 -6.25 -1.07 -21.20
CA GLU A 103 -6.57 0.32 -21.58
C GLU A 103 -5.76 1.30 -20.72
N PHE A 104 -5.07 2.26 -21.34
CA PHE A 104 -4.30 3.29 -20.63
C PHE A 104 -4.85 4.69 -20.93
N THR A 105 -4.92 5.54 -19.91
CA THR A 105 -5.30 6.96 -20.00
C THR A 105 -4.25 7.79 -19.31
N ALA A 106 -3.75 8.84 -19.95
CA ALA A 106 -2.85 9.82 -19.35
C ALA A 106 -3.63 11.08 -18.97
N ASP A 107 -3.46 11.55 -17.73
CA ASP A 107 -3.99 12.82 -17.26
C ASP A 107 -3.07 13.96 -17.73
N GLU A 108 -3.68 14.99 -18.35
CA GLU A 108 -2.97 16.19 -18.81
C GLU A 108 -2.59 17.13 -17.65
N ILE A 109 -3.13 16.89 -16.46
CA ILE A 109 -2.86 17.65 -15.24
C ILE A 109 -1.83 16.89 -14.41
N THR A 110 -0.63 17.43 -14.30
CA THR A 110 0.43 16.88 -13.44
C THR A 110 0.07 17.06 -11.97
N ARG A 111 0.04 15.94 -11.24
CA ARG A 111 -0.14 15.96 -9.79
C ARG A 111 1.14 16.51 -9.12
N PRO A 112 1.04 17.19 -7.96
CA PRO A 112 2.21 17.66 -7.23
C PRO A 112 3.18 16.50 -6.94
N GLY A 113 4.43 16.61 -7.40
CA GLY A 113 5.46 15.56 -7.26
C GLY A 113 5.45 14.46 -8.33
N ALA A 114 4.57 14.54 -9.34
CA ALA A 114 4.52 13.62 -10.48
C ALA A 114 4.76 14.35 -11.81
N MET A 115 5.62 13.77 -12.66
CA MET A 115 5.87 14.22 -14.04
C MET A 115 4.76 13.80 -15.00
N ALA A 116 4.19 12.63 -14.79
CA ALA A 116 3.04 12.14 -15.54
C ALA A 116 2.15 11.32 -14.60
N SER A 117 0.85 11.39 -14.80
CA SER A 117 -0.09 10.53 -14.09
C SER A 117 -1.20 10.11 -15.03
N GLY A 118 -1.93 9.08 -14.65
CA GLY A 118 -3.06 8.63 -15.42
C GLY A 118 -3.75 7.44 -14.78
N SER A 119 -4.67 6.83 -15.51
CA SER A 119 -5.39 5.64 -15.11
C SER A 119 -5.10 4.50 -16.09
N VAL A 120 -5.15 3.26 -15.62
CA VAL A 120 -5.01 2.05 -16.43
C VAL A 120 -6.09 1.06 -16.02
N THR A 121 -6.68 0.38 -17.00
CA THR A 121 -7.54 -0.79 -16.80
C THR A 121 -6.81 -2.00 -17.37
N PHE A 122 -6.40 -2.92 -16.50
CA PHE A 122 -5.68 -4.14 -16.88
C PHE A 122 -6.58 -5.17 -17.57
N SER A 123 -5.98 -6.21 -18.15
CA SER A 123 -6.65 -7.25 -18.94
C SER A 123 -7.75 -8.01 -18.21
N ASP A 124 -7.63 -8.08 -16.89
CA ASP A 124 -8.56 -8.65 -15.94
C ASP A 124 -9.66 -7.66 -15.50
N GLY A 125 -9.66 -6.45 -16.05
CA GLY A 125 -10.65 -5.40 -15.79
C GLY A 125 -10.39 -4.60 -14.51
N VAL A 126 -9.31 -4.90 -13.78
CA VAL A 126 -8.92 -4.14 -12.60
C VAL A 126 -8.35 -2.80 -13.01
N LYS A 127 -8.83 -1.76 -12.35
CA LYS A 127 -8.39 -0.38 -12.57
C LYS A 127 -7.32 0.01 -11.57
N ALA A 128 -6.37 0.80 -12.03
CA ALA A 128 -5.32 1.37 -11.23
C ALA A 128 -4.98 2.79 -11.69
N VAL A 129 -4.48 3.59 -10.77
CA VAL A 129 -3.85 4.87 -11.09
C VAL A 129 -2.37 4.60 -11.28
N TRP A 130 -1.78 5.15 -12.33
CA TRP A 130 -0.33 5.14 -12.50
C TRP A 130 0.22 6.55 -12.40
N LEU A 131 1.45 6.65 -11.91
CA LEU A 131 2.17 7.92 -11.77
C LEU A 131 3.65 7.70 -12.06
N ILE A 132 4.28 8.73 -12.60
CA ILE A 132 5.72 8.78 -12.80
C ILE A 132 6.20 9.95 -11.96
N ASP A 133 7.10 9.69 -11.02
CA ASP A 133 7.68 10.75 -10.21
C ASP A 133 8.70 11.61 -10.99
N GLU A 134 9.15 12.69 -10.37
CA GLU A 134 10.21 13.56 -10.90
C GLU A 134 11.57 12.87 -11.12
N TYR A 135 11.75 11.67 -10.56
CA TYR A 135 12.92 10.82 -10.79
C TYR A 135 12.71 9.83 -11.95
N GLY A 136 11.57 9.90 -12.65
CA GLY A 136 11.22 9.01 -13.75
C GLY A 136 10.85 7.59 -13.29
N ARG A 137 10.54 7.39 -12.01
CA ARG A 137 10.15 6.09 -11.47
C ARG A 137 8.64 5.90 -11.62
N PRO A 138 8.20 4.84 -12.30
CA PRO A 138 6.78 4.52 -12.38
C PRO A 138 6.28 3.89 -11.09
N GLY A 139 5.10 4.31 -10.66
CA GLY A 139 4.30 3.72 -9.60
C GLY A 139 2.91 3.37 -10.13
N ILE A 140 2.36 2.27 -9.64
CA ILE A 140 0.97 1.85 -9.85
C ILE A 140 0.30 1.78 -8.49
N ASP A 141 -0.88 2.36 -8.39
CA ASP A 141 -1.77 2.34 -7.24
C ASP A 141 -3.10 1.68 -7.69
N PRO A 142 -3.25 0.36 -7.50
CA PRO A 142 -4.47 -0.33 -7.90
C PRO A 142 -5.64 0.01 -6.97
N GLU A 143 -6.85 0.10 -7.53
CA GLU A 143 -8.07 0.30 -6.72
C GLU A 143 -8.32 -0.88 -5.77
N THR A 144 -7.82 -2.06 -6.13
CA THR A 144 -7.89 -3.26 -5.29
C THR A 144 -6.60 -3.40 -4.47
N PRO A 145 -6.68 -3.36 -3.13
CA PRO A 145 -5.49 -3.47 -2.28
C PRO A 145 -4.84 -4.85 -2.44
N GLY A 146 -3.50 -4.85 -2.62
CA GLY A 146 -2.73 -6.08 -2.81
C GLY A 146 -2.87 -6.72 -4.19
N TYR A 147 -3.54 -6.05 -5.13
CA TYR A 147 -3.59 -6.50 -6.50
C TYR A 147 -2.22 -6.37 -7.17
N GLN A 148 -1.82 -7.44 -7.85
CA GLN A 148 -0.60 -7.49 -8.63
C GLN A 148 -0.96 -7.78 -10.09
N PRO A 149 -0.70 -6.85 -11.02
CA PRO A 149 -1.01 -7.05 -12.43
C PRO A 149 -0.27 -8.26 -13.01
N SER A 150 -0.87 -8.86 -14.04
CA SER A 150 -0.29 -10.02 -14.71
C SER A 150 1.05 -9.65 -15.36
N GLU A 151 1.91 -10.65 -15.58
CA GLU A 151 3.21 -10.41 -16.23
C GLU A 151 3.06 -9.78 -17.63
N SER A 152 2.05 -10.19 -18.39
CA SER A 152 1.72 -9.61 -19.69
C SER A 152 1.33 -8.12 -19.58
N ASP A 153 0.50 -7.78 -18.59
CA ASP A 153 0.04 -6.42 -18.33
C ASP A 153 1.19 -5.50 -17.91
N LEU A 154 2.10 -6.01 -17.08
CA LEU A 154 3.30 -5.28 -16.65
C LEU A 154 4.23 -4.95 -17.82
N ILE A 155 4.42 -5.89 -18.75
CA ILE A 155 5.26 -5.67 -19.94
C ILE A 155 4.63 -4.59 -20.84
N GLU A 156 3.32 -4.63 -21.03
CA GLU A 156 2.60 -3.61 -21.81
C GLU A 156 2.66 -2.23 -21.16
N PHE A 157 2.45 -2.19 -19.84
CA PHE A 157 2.55 -0.97 -19.05
C PHE A 157 3.95 -0.35 -19.09
N GLU A 158 5.01 -1.13 -18.88
CA GLU A 158 6.39 -0.62 -18.95
C GLU A 158 6.69 -0.03 -20.33
N LYS A 159 6.24 -0.70 -21.39
CA LYS A 159 6.40 -0.24 -22.77
C LYS A 159 5.66 1.08 -23.02
N TYR A 160 4.43 1.22 -22.52
CA TYR A 160 3.64 2.44 -22.60
C TYR A 160 4.33 3.61 -21.89
N LEU A 161 4.74 3.40 -20.64
CA LEU A 161 5.46 4.43 -19.85
C LEU A 161 6.74 4.87 -20.54
N ARG A 162 7.53 3.94 -21.07
CA ARG A 162 8.76 4.26 -21.80
C ARG A 162 8.49 5.10 -23.03
N ALA A 163 7.43 4.80 -23.78
CA ALA A 163 7.04 5.59 -24.94
C ALA A 163 6.61 7.02 -24.53
N LEU A 164 5.89 7.14 -23.41
CA LEU A 164 5.48 8.44 -22.87
C LEU A 164 6.67 9.32 -22.46
N LEU A 165 7.68 8.73 -21.83
CA LEU A 165 8.92 9.43 -21.42
C LEU A 165 9.83 9.84 -22.59
N GLN A 166 9.70 9.20 -23.75
CA GLN A 166 10.48 9.48 -24.95
C GLN A 166 9.77 10.46 -25.91
N GLY A 167 8.49 10.74 -25.66
CA GLY A 167 7.64 11.60 -26.47
C GLY A 167 7.80 13.09 -26.19
#